data_AF-A0A9P7GMZ9-F1
#
_entry.id   AF-A0A9P7GMZ9-F1
#
_cell.length_a   1.000
_cell.length_b   1.000
_cell.length_c   1.000
_cell.angle_alpha   90.00
_cell.angle_beta   90.00
_cell.angle_gamma   90.00
#
_symmetry.space_group_name_H-M   'P 1'
#
loop_
_entity.id
_entity.type
_entity.pdbx_description
1 polymer ?
#
loop_
_entity_poly.entity_id
_entity_poly.type
_entity_poly.pdbx_seq_one_letter_code
_entity_poly.pdbx_strand_id
1 'polypeptide(L)'
;MDKKPHCLSLNSAIALLTTTMQNPSKSDVCALRLGVASDIIDQAFKACTSIAEKMKLAKSYPELLRSGIKFLTLKQEPPAHVAMINWLIECSCDFRQTGTRKLHKSSRYRPDGQIQIDAMTLVFDAVSTVSNCLVFALADLTQHKFRNANTNEAGDLNWPQDPEDLLPLGPKDSLVGLKLWVAAAPLGYIIFKLIGHLSLFYAPFAQEVFKSPNFTMPLARPSNTSKRPSSFTREAIHLPSHALTSSHTLS
;
A
#
# COMPACT_ATOMS: atom_id res chain seq x y z
N MET A 1 -7.75 39.84 0.78
CA MET A 1 -6.74 39.35 1.74
C MET A 1 -7.25 38.05 2.32
N ASP A 2 -7.06 36.96 1.58
CA ASP A 2 -7.63 35.67 1.91
C ASP A 2 -6.77 35.01 2.99
N LYS A 3 -7.31 34.94 4.20
CA LYS A 3 -6.73 34.12 5.27
C LYS A 3 -6.72 32.68 4.75
N LYS A 4 -5.53 32.16 4.39
CA LYS A 4 -5.34 30.73 4.07
C LYS A 4 -6.11 29.92 5.11
N PRO A 5 -7.11 29.11 4.73
CA PRO A 5 -7.86 28.34 5.71
C PRO A 5 -6.86 27.48 6.48
N HIS A 6 -6.91 27.52 7.81
CA HIS A 6 -6.01 26.73 8.65
C HIS A 6 -6.13 25.24 8.30
N CYS A 7 -5.20 24.81 7.44
CA CYS A 7 -5.00 23.43 7.06
C CYS A 7 -4.24 22.74 8.19
N LEU A 8 -4.40 21.42 8.29
CA LEU A 8 -3.59 20.60 9.19
C LEU A 8 -2.10 20.78 8.82
N SER A 9 -1.22 21.02 9.80
CA SER A 9 0.21 21.21 9.50
C SER A 9 0.85 19.87 9.13
N LEU A 10 2.00 19.87 8.45
CA LEU A 10 2.72 18.64 8.13
C LEU A 10 3.02 17.82 9.40
N ASN A 11 3.57 18.44 10.44
CA ASN A 11 3.85 17.76 11.71
C ASN A 11 2.56 17.22 12.37
N SER A 12 1.43 17.92 12.22
CA SER A 12 0.13 17.46 12.72
C SER A 12 -0.45 16.29 11.89
N ALA A 13 -0.20 16.27 10.57
CA ALA A 13 -0.58 15.17 9.68
C ALA A 13 0.25 13.92 9.95
N ILE A 14 1.57 14.07 10.11
CA ILE A 14 2.49 13.01 10.55
C ILE A 14 2.00 12.43 11.88
N ALA A 15 1.83 13.27 12.90
CA ALA A 15 1.40 12.82 14.24
C ALA A 15 0.06 12.06 14.21
N LEU A 16 -0.91 12.51 13.40
CA LEU A 16 -2.21 11.86 13.24
C LEU A 16 -2.11 10.47 12.60
N LEU A 17 -1.26 10.29 11.58
CA LEU A 17 -0.99 8.96 11.02
C LEU A 17 -0.21 8.09 12.01
N THR A 18 0.81 8.63 12.69
CA THR A 18 1.58 7.92 13.72
C THR A 18 0.66 7.36 14.81
N THR A 19 -0.14 8.19 15.47
CA THR A 19 -0.99 7.74 16.59
C THR A 19 -2.07 6.75 16.14
N THR A 20 -2.64 6.94 14.94
CA THR A 20 -3.59 5.98 14.39
C THR A 20 -2.94 4.63 14.09
N MET A 21 -1.74 4.61 13.50
CA MET A 21 -1.04 3.35 13.18
C MET A 21 -0.50 2.62 14.41
N GLN A 22 -0.23 3.33 15.51
CA GLN A 22 0.09 2.70 16.79
C GLN A 22 -1.09 1.90 17.38
N ASN A 23 -2.33 2.38 17.22
CA ASN A 23 -3.54 1.79 17.82
C ASN A 23 -4.77 1.95 16.90
N PRO A 24 -4.84 1.29 15.73
CA PRO A 24 -5.86 1.58 14.71
C PRO A 24 -7.29 1.36 15.23
N SER A 25 -7.54 0.20 15.87
CA SER A 25 -8.84 -0.17 16.45
C SER A 25 -9.21 0.60 17.74
N LYS A 26 -8.49 1.67 18.07
CA LYS A 26 -8.80 2.61 19.16
C LYS A 26 -8.74 4.07 18.72
N SER A 27 -8.47 4.34 17.43
CA SER A 27 -8.33 5.70 16.93
C SER A 27 -9.68 6.40 16.80
N ASP A 28 -9.73 7.70 17.10
CA ASP A 28 -10.86 8.60 16.81
C ASP A 28 -10.84 9.12 15.36
N VAL A 29 -9.80 8.75 14.60
CA VAL A 29 -9.49 9.25 13.27
C VAL A 29 -10.18 8.40 12.19
N CYS A 30 -11.23 8.97 11.61
CA CYS A 30 -11.94 8.40 10.46
C CYS A 30 -11.13 8.53 9.14
N ALA A 31 -11.53 7.75 8.14
CA ALA A 31 -10.96 7.74 6.79
C ALA A 31 -10.79 9.14 6.16
N LEU A 32 -11.73 10.06 6.36
CA LEU A 32 -11.63 11.43 5.84
C LEU A 32 -10.47 12.23 6.48
N ARG A 33 -10.24 12.06 7.78
CA ARG A 33 -9.09 12.66 8.49
C ARG A 33 -7.76 12.00 8.09
N LEU A 34 -7.77 10.67 7.86
CA LEU A 34 -6.62 9.95 7.32
C LEU A 34 -6.24 10.47 5.94
N GLY A 35 -7.17 10.48 4.97
CA GLY A 35 -6.91 10.94 3.61
C GLY A 35 -6.45 12.40 3.54
N VAL A 36 -6.95 13.29 4.41
CA VAL A 36 -6.45 14.67 4.53
C VAL A 36 -5.01 14.73 5.05
N ALA A 37 -4.64 13.90 6.04
CA ALA A 37 -3.27 13.83 6.53
C ALA A 37 -2.32 13.24 5.47
N SER A 38 -2.74 12.19 4.77
CA SER A 38 -2.06 11.61 3.61
C SER A 38 -1.78 12.67 2.55
N ASP A 39 -2.82 13.42 2.12
CA ASP A 39 -2.71 14.50 1.14
C ASP A 39 -1.61 15.51 1.47
N ILE A 40 -1.49 15.90 2.73
CA ILE A 40 -0.52 16.91 3.20
C ILE A 40 0.92 16.38 3.17
N ILE A 41 1.11 15.11 3.56
CA ILE A 41 2.42 14.45 3.53
C ILE A 41 2.84 14.20 2.07
N ASP A 42 1.91 13.75 1.23
CA ASP A 42 2.09 13.58 -0.21
C ASP A 42 2.44 14.90 -0.91
N GLN A 43 1.79 16.01 -0.52
CA GLN A 43 2.12 17.35 -0.99
C GLN A 43 3.52 17.79 -0.57
N ALA A 44 3.96 17.47 0.65
CA ALA A 44 5.32 17.74 1.10
C ALA A 44 6.36 16.95 0.27
N PHE A 45 6.12 15.66 -0.01
CA PHE A 45 6.97 14.87 -0.92
C PHE A 45 6.94 15.36 -2.38
N LYS A 46 5.83 15.97 -2.83
CA LYS A 46 5.71 16.60 -4.17
C LYS A 46 6.45 17.95 -4.23
N ALA A 47 6.57 18.67 -3.11
CA ALA A 47 7.33 19.92 -3.01
C ALA A 47 8.85 19.72 -2.97
N CYS A 48 9.34 18.55 -2.52
CA CYS A 48 10.77 18.20 -2.60
C CYS A 48 11.25 18.09 -4.06
N THR A 49 12.28 18.86 -4.42
CA THR A 49 12.84 18.96 -5.77
C THR A 49 13.68 17.74 -6.17
N SER A 50 14.29 17.07 -5.19
CA SER A 50 15.20 15.94 -5.38
C SER A 50 14.77 14.69 -4.62
N ILE A 51 15.34 13.53 -4.97
CA ILE A 51 15.10 12.27 -4.24
C ILE A 51 15.75 12.36 -2.85
N ALA A 52 16.94 12.97 -2.72
CA ALA A 52 17.65 13.16 -1.47
C ALA A 52 16.83 13.97 -0.44
N GLU A 53 16.11 15.01 -0.87
CA GLU A 53 15.19 15.73 0.00
C GLU A 53 14.02 14.87 0.49
N LYS A 54 13.47 13.98 -0.36
CA LYS A 54 12.40 13.04 0.03
C LYS A 54 12.91 12.01 1.02
N MET A 55 14.12 11.50 0.82
CA MET A 55 14.82 10.61 1.76
C MET A 55 15.08 11.31 3.10
N LYS A 56 15.50 12.58 3.09
CA LYS A 56 15.69 13.39 4.32
C LYS A 56 14.35 13.66 5.03
N LEU A 57 13.30 14.00 4.29
CA LEU A 57 11.97 14.26 4.84
C LEU A 57 11.37 13.02 5.51
N ALA A 58 11.43 11.86 4.85
CA ALA A 58 10.94 10.59 5.41
C ALA A 58 11.66 10.21 6.71
N LYS A 59 13.00 10.34 6.75
CA LYS A 59 13.82 10.06 7.93
C LYS A 59 13.65 11.07 9.07
N SER A 60 13.03 12.22 8.83
CA SER A 60 12.79 13.22 9.87
C SER A 60 11.67 12.81 10.84
N TYR A 61 10.97 11.70 10.59
CA TYR A 61 9.82 11.24 11.36
C TYR A 61 9.92 9.74 11.72
N PRO A 62 10.95 9.29 12.48
CA PRO A 62 11.18 7.87 12.78
C PRO A 62 9.97 7.19 13.43
N GLU A 63 9.22 7.88 14.28
CA GLU A 63 8.01 7.32 14.91
C GLU A 63 6.89 7.00 13.93
N LEU A 64 6.78 7.70 12.79
CA LEU A 64 5.87 7.32 11.71
C LEU A 64 6.36 6.04 11.00
N LEU A 65 7.68 5.87 10.85
CA LEU A 65 8.26 4.68 10.23
C LEU A 65 8.02 3.45 11.12
N ARG A 66 8.32 3.55 12.42
CA ARG A 66 8.04 2.49 13.42
C ARG A 66 6.59 2.09 13.48
N SER A 67 5.71 3.08 13.67
CA SER A 67 4.27 2.86 13.80
C SER A 67 3.68 2.32 12.49
N GLY A 68 4.14 2.86 11.37
CA GLY A 68 3.76 2.45 10.02
C GLY A 68 4.18 1.03 9.68
N ILE A 69 5.44 0.65 9.90
CA ILE A 69 5.88 -0.71 9.59
C ILE A 69 5.16 -1.71 10.49
N LYS A 70 5.07 -1.46 11.80
CA LYS A 70 4.33 -2.29 12.77
C LYS A 70 2.85 -2.51 12.37
N PHE A 71 2.19 -1.47 11.87
CA PHE A 71 0.82 -1.52 11.36
C PHE A 71 0.69 -2.35 10.07
N LEU A 72 1.62 -2.17 9.13
CA LEU A 72 1.63 -2.90 7.86
C LEU A 72 2.05 -4.37 8.02
N THR A 73 2.89 -4.69 9.02
CA THR A 73 3.34 -6.04 9.35
C THR A 73 2.49 -6.73 10.41
N LEU A 74 1.40 -6.13 10.89
CA LEU A 74 0.58 -6.68 11.97
C LEU A 74 -0.05 -8.03 11.57
N LYS A 75 0.47 -9.12 12.15
CA LYS A 75 -0.11 -10.45 12.02
C LYS A 75 -1.44 -10.52 12.75
N GLN A 76 -2.48 -10.83 11.99
CA GLN A 76 -3.86 -10.95 12.42
C GLN A 76 -4.61 -11.86 11.44
N GLU A 77 -5.71 -12.48 11.88
CA GLU A 77 -6.56 -13.26 10.98
C GLU A 77 -7.37 -12.34 10.05
N PRO A 78 -7.76 -12.79 8.82
CA PRO A 78 -8.48 -11.95 7.87
C PRO A 78 -9.76 -11.26 8.41
N PRO A 79 -10.59 -11.89 9.27
CA PRO A 79 -11.74 -11.20 9.87
C PRO A 79 -11.35 -10.04 10.79
N ALA A 80 -10.24 -10.16 11.53
CA ALA A 80 -9.73 -9.08 12.39
C ALA A 80 -9.18 -7.92 11.56
N HIS A 81 -8.53 -8.22 10.43
CA HIS A 81 -8.08 -7.21 9.47
C HIS A 81 -9.25 -6.43 8.86
N VAL A 82 -10.33 -7.12 8.46
CA VAL A 82 -11.54 -6.47 7.95
C VAL A 82 -12.22 -5.63 9.04
N ALA A 83 -12.31 -6.11 10.27
CA ALA A 83 -12.85 -5.33 11.39
C ALA A 83 -12.02 -4.06 11.68
N MET A 84 -10.68 -4.14 11.60
CA MET A 84 -9.78 -2.99 11.72
C MET A 84 -9.97 -1.98 10.58
N ILE A 85 -10.13 -2.44 9.34
CA ILE A 85 -10.40 -1.56 8.18
C ILE A 85 -11.77 -0.88 8.33
N ASN A 86 -12.81 -1.62 8.74
CA ASN A 86 -14.15 -1.06 8.97
C ASN A 86 -14.14 0.03 10.06
N TRP A 87 -13.42 -0.19 11.16
CA TRP A 87 -13.23 0.83 12.21
C TRP A 87 -12.61 2.13 11.68
N LEU A 88 -11.59 2.03 10.82
CA LEU A 88 -10.95 3.20 10.21
C LEU A 88 -11.82 3.86 9.13
N ILE A 89 -12.74 3.10 8.51
CA ILE A 89 -13.73 3.61 7.54
C ILE A 89 -14.84 4.43 8.22
N GLU A 90 -15.28 4.02 9.41
CA GLU A 90 -16.39 4.66 10.13
C GLU A 90 -16.08 6.11 10.57
N CYS A 91 -17.10 6.97 10.54
CA CYS A 91 -16.95 8.41 10.76
C CYS A 91 -17.76 8.90 11.97
N SER A 92 -17.26 8.60 13.17
CA SER A 92 -17.88 8.99 14.46
C SER A 92 -17.46 10.40 14.94
N CYS A 93 -17.03 11.28 14.04
CA CYS A 93 -16.52 12.61 14.38
C CYS A 93 -17.64 13.62 14.67
N ASP A 94 -17.54 14.37 15.77
CA ASP A 94 -18.52 15.42 16.08
C ASP A 94 -18.33 16.67 15.20
N PHE A 95 -19.18 16.79 14.19
CA PHE A 95 -19.24 17.92 13.26
C PHE A 95 -19.80 19.23 13.88
N ARG A 96 -20.19 19.22 15.16
CA ARG A 96 -20.50 20.43 15.95
C ARG A 96 -19.24 21.09 16.51
N GLN A 97 -18.16 20.33 16.70
CA GLN A 97 -16.89 20.87 17.20
C GLN A 97 -16.24 21.81 16.17
N THR A 98 -15.65 22.90 16.67
CA THR A 98 -15.07 23.95 15.83
C THR A 98 -13.82 23.42 15.13
N GLY A 99 -13.86 23.40 13.80
CA GLY A 99 -12.74 22.95 12.96
C GLY A 99 -12.90 21.54 12.38
N THR A 100 -13.72 20.66 12.97
CA THR A 100 -13.91 19.27 12.49
C THR A 100 -14.26 19.23 11.00
N ARG A 101 -15.22 20.06 10.56
CA ARG A 101 -15.62 20.16 9.13
C ARG A 101 -14.48 20.58 8.18
N LYS A 102 -13.40 21.21 8.66
CA LYS A 102 -12.22 21.56 7.84
C LYS A 102 -11.29 20.35 7.68
N LEU A 103 -11.12 19.56 8.75
CA LEU A 103 -10.33 18.32 8.75
C LEU A 103 -10.95 17.18 7.93
N HIS A 104 -12.15 17.37 7.38
CA HIS A 104 -12.86 16.43 6.51
C HIS A 104 -12.99 16.92 5.05
N LYS A 105 -12.41 18.09 4.70
CA LYS A 105 -12.33 18.54 3.30
C LYS A 105 -11.04 18.02 2.68
N SER A 106 -11.14 16.99 1.83
CA SER A 106 -10.02 16.58 0.97
C SER A 106 -9.56 17.75 0.10
N SER A 107 -8.26 17.79 -0.22
CA SER A 107 -7.72 18.74 -1.20
C SER A 107 -8.02 18.33 -2.65
N ARG A 108 -8.34 17.04 -2.88
CA ARG A 108 -8.60 16.44 -4.19
C ARG A 108 -10.02 16.72 -4.70
N TYR A 109 -10.30 17.98 -5.01
CA TYR A 109 -11.37 18.26 -5.97
C TYR A 109 -10.93 17.77 -7.35
N ARG A 110 -11.65 16.82 -7.93
CA ARG A 110 -11.58 16.59 -9.38
C ARG A 110 -12.22 17.78 -10.12
N PRO A 111 -11.81 18.09 -11.37
CA PRO A 111 -12.40 19.18 -12.15
C PRO A 111 -13.88 19.00 -12.52
N ASP A 112 -14.40 17.78 -12.43
CA ASP A 112 -15.80 17.42 -12.70
C ASP A 112 -16.77 17.76 -11.55
N GLY A 113 -16.26 18.17 -10.38
CA GLY A 113 -17.07 18.60 -9.23
C GLY A 113 -17.81 17.49 -8.49
N GLN A 114 -17.74 16.25 -8.98
CA GLN A 114 -18.32 15.06 -8.35
C GLN A 114 -17.23 14.01 -8.12
N ILE A 115 -17.05 13.61 -6.85
CA ILE A 115 -16.88 12.21 -6.44
C ILE A 115 -16.80 12.17 -4.91
N GLN A 116 -17.61 11.31 -4.29
CA GLN A 116 -17.28 10.81 -2.96
C GLN A 116 -16.11 9.85 -3.15
N ILE A 117 -14.90 10.27 -2.77
CA ILE A 117 -13.79 9.31 -2.61
C ILE A 117 -14.24 8.37 -1.50
N ASP A 118 -14.31 7.07 -1.81
CA ASP A 118 -14.80 6.10 -0.85
C ASP A 118 -13.85 5.97 0.35
N ALA A 119 -14.40 5.62 1.51
CA ALA A 119 -13.64 5.57 2.74
C ALA A 119 -12.50 4.54 2.72
N MET A 120 -12.63 3.46 1.94
CA MET A 120 -11.57 2.45 1.80
C MET A 120 -10.38 3.03 1.02
N THR A 121 -10.61 3.71 -0.11
CA THR A 121 -9.58 4.42 -0.86
C THR A 121 -8.83 5.43 0.01
N LEU A 122 -9.51 6.16 0.91
CA LEU A 122 -8.87 7.12 1.80
C LEU A 122 -8.01 6.46 2.90
N VAL A 123 -8.38 5.26 3.38
CA VAL A 123 -7.50 4.44 4.23
C VAL A 123 -6.29 3.94 3.43
N PHE A 124 -6.48 3.56 2.16
CA PHE A 124 -5.38 3.15 1.28
C PHE A 124 -4.46 4.29 0.84
N ASP A 125 -4.93 5.54 0.78
CA ASP A 125 -4.07 6.71 0.65
C ASP A 125 -3.08 6.81 1.83
N ALA A 126 -3.52 6.55 3.07
CA ALA A 126 -2.64 6.55 4.25
C ALA A 126 -1.64 5.38 4.23
N VAL A 127 -2.10 4.18 3.89
CA VAL A 127 -1.24 2.99 3.65
C VAL A 127 -0.19 3.28 2.58
N SER A 128 -0.59 3.92 1.47
CA SER A 128 0.31 4.28 0.35
C SER A 128 1.33 5.35 0.75
N THR A 129 0.89 6.42 1.42
CA THR A 129 1.74 7.50 1.93
C THR A 129 2.84 6.94 2.83
N VAL A 130 2.47 6.14 3.83
CA VAL A 130 3.42 5.58 4.79
C VAL A 130 4.29 4.48 4.19
N SER A 131 3.78 3.69 3.24
CA SER A 131 4.61 2.78 2.44
C SER A 131 5.67 3.54 1.63
N ASN A 132 5.36 4.74 1.12
CA ASN A 132 6.33 5.60 0.47
C ASN A 132 7.32 6.24 1.46
N CYS A 133 6.90 6.65 2.66
CA CYS A 133 7.82 7.07 3.73
C CYS A 133 8.86 5.98 4.03
N LEU A 134 8.41 4.75 4.25
CA LEU A 134 9.28 3.59 4.51
C LEU A 134 10.24 3.33 3.36
N VAL A 135 9.75 3.33 2.11
CA VAL A 135 10.59 3.20 0.91
C VAL A 135 11.65 4.30 0.82
N PHE A 136 11.29 5.58 1.02
CA PHE A 136 12.27 6.69 0.97
C PHE A 136 13.26 6.68 2.14
N ALA A 137 12.88 6.15 3.30
CA ALA A 137 13.80 5.97 4.43
C ALA A 137 14.84 4.86 4.13
N LEU A 138 14.39 3.73 3.58
CA LEU A 138 15.24 2.58 3.23
C LEU A 138 16.14 2.82 2.01
N ALA A 139 15.72 3.62 1.02
CA ALA A 139 16.39 3.78 -0.27
C ALA A 139 17.85 4.30 -0.22
N ASP A 140 18.27 4.85 0.92
CA ASP A 140 19.63 5.36 1.17
C ASP A 140 20.52 4.38 1.94
N LEU A 141 19.92 3.34 2.53
CA LEU A 141 20.59 2.48 3.49
C LEU A 141 21.27 1.33 2.75
N THR A 142 22.60 1.27 2.85
CA THR A 142 23.35 0.08 2.43
C THR A 142 22.79 -1.15 3.13
N GLN A 143 22.52 -2.21 2.37
CA GLN A 143 21.88 -3.45 2.81
C GLN A 143 22.45 -3.94 4.15
N HIS A 144 21.58 -4.41 5.04
CA HIS A 144 21.93 -4.90 6.39
C HIS A 144 22.61 -3.92 7.37
N LYS A 145 22.91 -2.66 6.99
CA LYS A 145 23.46 -1.69 7.94
C LYS A 145 22.35 -0.99 8.72
N PHE A 146 21.92 -1.68 9.77
CA PHE A 146 21.14 -1.11 10.86
C PHE A 146 21.92 -0.01 11.59
N ARG A 147 21.22 0.99 12.14
CA ARG A 147 21.84 2.14 12.81
C ARG A 147 22.12 1.83 14.28
N ASN A 148 23.21 1.10 14.53
CA ASN A 148 23.68 0.65 15.86
C ASN A 148 23.38 1.64 17.00
N ALA A 149 22.73 1.13 18.06
CA ALA A 149 22.36 1.89 19.25
C ALA A 149 23.54 2.41 20.12
N ASN A 150 24.80 2.15 19.75
CA ASN A 150 26.01 2.54 20.48
C ASN A 150 26.35 4.05 20.39
N THR A 151 25.33 4.92 20.40
CA THR A 151 25.49 6.38 20.54
C THR A 151 24.54 6.88 21.63
N ASN A 152 25.09 7.08 22.83
CA ASN A 152 24.36 7.30 24.09
C ASN A 152 23.56 8.63 24.20
N GLU A 153 23.28 9.29 23.08
CA GLU A 153 22.56 10.58 23.01
C GLU A 153 21.44 10.61 21.93
N ALA A 154 21.30 9.56 21.11
CA ALA A 154 20.46 9.60 19.89
C ALA A 154 19.43 8.45 19.74
N GLY A 155 19.07 7.81 20.86
CA GLY A 155 18.31 6.55 20.91
C GLY A 155 16.97 6.49 20.17
N ASP A 156 16.26 7.62 19.97
CA ASP A 156 14.97 7.62 19.24
C ASP A 156 15.08 8.12 17.79
N LEU A 157 16.11 8.90 17.46
CA LEU A 157 16.14 9.80 16.28
C LEU A 157 16.35 9.09 14.93
N ASN A 158 16.63 7.80 14.93
CA ASN A 158 17.07 7.04 13.76
C ASN A 158 16.25 5.76 13.61
N TRP A 159 15.88 5.41 12.37
CA TRP A 159 15.22 4.14 12.01
C TRP A 159 15.84 3.59 10.71
N PRO A 160 16.00 2.26 10.55
CA PRO A 160 15.87 1.21 11.56
C PRO A 160 17.17 1.03 12.36
N GLN A 161 17.06 0.71 13.65
CA GLN A 161 18.21 0.52 14.55
C GLN A 161 18.67 -0.94 14.67
N ASP A 162 17.75 -1.88 14.46
CA ASP A 162 17.95 -3.32 14.56
C ASP A 162 16.86 -4.06 13.72
N PRO A 163 16.91 -5.40 13.58
CA PRO A 163 15.89 -6.17 12.86
C PRO A 163 14.48 -6.05 13.42
N GLU A 164 14.34 -5.82 14.72
CA GLU A 164 13.06 -5.70 15.44
C GLU A 164 12.39 -4.34 15.16
N ASP A 165 13.16 -3.27 15.07
CA ASP A 165 12.74 -1.92 14.64
C ASP A 165 12.27 -1.94 13.17
N LEU A 166 12.88 -2.80 12.34
CA LEU A 166 12.49 -3.01 10.93
C LEU A 166 11.26 -3.93 10.78
N LEU A 167 11.20 -5.06 11.50
CA LEU A 167 10.16 -6.09 11.38
C LEU A 167 9.81 -6.63 12.78
N PRO A 168 8.91 -5.95 13.54
CA PRO A 168 8.68 -6.24 14.96
C PRO A 168 8.15 -7.65 15.32
N LEU A 169 7.70 -8.42 14.33
CA LEU A 169 7.22 -9.80 14.49
C LEU A 169 8.15 -10.82 13.78
N GLY A 170 9.32 -10.38 13.33
CA GLY A 170 10.22 -11.14 12.47
C GLY A 170 9.70 -11.37 11.04
N PRO A 171 10.53 -11.93 10.14
CA PRO A 171 10.22 -12.03 8.71
C PRO A 171 8.88 -12.70 8.35
N LYS A 172 8.61 -13.87 8.95
CA LYS A 172 7.48 -14.74 8.61
C LYS A 172 6.13 -14.11 8.95
N ASP A 173 5.99 -13.68 10.18
CA ASP A 173 4.73 -13.10 10.65
C ASP A 173 4.49 -11.71 10.04
N SER A 174 5.56 -10.96 9.76
CA SER A 174 5.48 -9.71 9.01
C SER A 174 5.00 -9.90 7.57
N LEU A 175 5.44 -10.96 6.88
CA LEU A 175 4.95 -11.31 5.54
C LEU A 175 3.47 -11.74 5.57
N VAL A 176 2.99 -12.33 6.66
CA VAL A 176 1.55 -12.62 6.85
C VAL A 176 0.74 -11.32 6.96
N GLY A 177 1.16 -10.37 7.78
CA GLY A 177 0.50 -9.05 7.88
C GLY A 177 0.46 -8.31 6.54
N LEU A 178 1.59 -8.24 5.83
CA LEU A 178 1.69 -7.54 4.54
C LEU A 178 0.84 -8.18 3.43
N LYS A 179 0.60 -9.51 3.48
CA LYS A 179 -0.28 -10.21 2.51
C LYS A 179 -1.75 -9.78 2.61
N LEU A 180 -2.22 -9.36 3.79
CA LEU A 180 -3.59 -8.88 3.98
C LEU A 180 -3.82 -7.59 3.18
N TRP A 181 -2.87 -6.65 3.31
CA TRP A 181 -2.85 -5.39 2.54
C TRP A 181 -2.68 -5.60 1.03
N VAL A 182 -1.98 -6.67 0.60
CA VAL A 182 -1.89 -7.07 -0.81
C VAL A 182 -3.23 -7.61 -1.35
N ALA A 183 -3.96 -8.39 -0.56
CA ALA A 183 -5.22 -9.02 -0.96
C ALA A 183 -6.37 -8.00 -1.15
N ALA A 184 -6.27 -6.83 -0.51
CA ALA A 184 -7.18 -5.70 -0.66
C ALA A 184 -6.98 -4.96 -2.00
N ALA A 185 -7.43 -5.61 -3.09
CA ALA A 185 -7.49 -5.00 -4.43
C ALA A 185 -8.44 -3.78 -4.45
N PRO A 186 -8.17 -2.76 -5.31
CA PRO A 186 -7.13 -2.70 -6.33
C PRO A 186 -5.78 -2.10 -5.86
N LEU A 187 -5.67 -1.68 -4.59
CA LEU A 187 -4.61 -0.75 -4.16
C LEU A 187 -3.36 -1.42 -3.56
N GLY A 188 -3.39 -2.74 -3.34
CA GLY A 188 -2.26 -3.53 -2.82
C GLY A 188 -0.94 -3.47 -3.59
N TYR A 189 -0.89 -2.88 -4.80
CA TYR A 189 0.34 -2.76 -5.60
C TYR A 189 1.45 -1.97 -4.88
N ILE A 190 1.09 -1.00 -4.02
CA ILE A 190 2.07 -0.21 -3.26
C ILE A 190 2.79 -1.06 -2.20
N ILE A 191 2.13 -2.13 -1.71
CA ILE A 191 2.70 -3.07 -0.75
C ILE A 191 3.76 -3.96 -1.41
N PHE A 192 3.57 -4.36 -2.68
CA PHE A 192 4.63 -5.05 -3.44
C PHE A 192 5.90 -4.19 -3.57
N LYS A 193 5.75 -2.87 -3.78
CA LYS A 193 6.88 -1.93 -3.80
C LYS A 193 7.60 -1.91 -2.45
N LEU A 194 6.87 -1.84 -1.33
CA LEU A 194 7.44 -1.89 0.02
C LEU A 194 8.14 -3.22 0.30
N ILE A 195 7.50 -4.35 0.00
CA ILE A 195 8.08 -5.70 0.15
C ILE A 195 9.38 -5.83 -0.63
N GLY A 196 9.46 -5.32 -1.86
CA GLY A 196 10.70 -5.30 -2.64
C GLY A 196 11.84 -4.54 -1.94
N HIS A 197 11.57 -3.38 -1.34
CA HIS A 197 12.58 -2.60 -0.61
C HIS A 197 12.99 -3.27 0.70
N LEU A 198 12.05 -3.87 1.44
CA LEU A 198 12.34 -4.67 2.63
C LEU A 198 13.19 -5.89 2.30
N SER A 199 12.91 -6.60 1.20
CA SER A 199 13.70 -7.74 0.73
C SER A 199 15.10 -7.33 0.27
N LEU A 200 15.24 -6.19 -0.42
CA LEU A 200 16.53 -5.64 -0.82
C LEU A 200 17.36 -5.19 0.40
N PHE A 201 16.74 -4.64 1.44
CA PHE A 201 17.45 -4.20 2.65
C PHE A 201 17.83 -5.36 3.60
N TYR A 202 16.98 -6.38 3.72
CA TYR A 202 17.09 -7.43 4.73
C TYR A 202 16.84 -8.85 4.18
N ALA A 203 17.92 -9.58 3.91
CA ALA A 203 17.90 -10.91 3.28
C ALA A 203 17.07 -12.00 4.02
N PRO A 204 16.97 -12.07 5.36
CA PRO A 204 16.04 -12.98 6.03
C PRO A 204 14.58 -12.79 5.62
N PHE A 205 14.16 -11.56 5.30
CA PHE A 205 12.84 -11.28 4.74
C PHE A 205 12.75 -11.66 3.26
N ALA A 206 13.79 -11.41 2.46
CA ALA A 206 13.86 -11.91 1.09
C ALA A 206 13.74 -13.45 1.00
N GLN A 207 14.44 -14.19 1.88
CA GLN A 207 14.34 -15.64 1.95
C GLN A 207 12.91 -16.11 2.23
N GLU A 208 12.21 -15.47 3.15
CA GLU A 208 10.83 -15.83 3.51
C GLU A 208 9.85 -15.51 2.39
N VAL A 209 10.04 -14.38 1.70
CA VAL A 209 9.30 -14.01 0.48
C VAL A 209 9.47 -15.07 -0.61
N PHE A 210 10.71 -15.50 -0.90
CA PHE A 210 10.98 -16.55 -1.90
C PHE A 210 10.53 -17.95 -1.48
N LYS A 211 10.51 -18.28 -0.18
CA LYS A 211 10.00 -19.56 0.35
C LYS A 211 8.48 -19.69 0.28
N SER A 212 7.74 -18.61 0.04
CA SER A 212 6.28 -18.59 0.20
C SER A 212 5.55 -18.86 -1.13
N PRO A 213 5.06 -20.08 -1.42
CA PRO A 213 4.52 -20.43 -2.75
C PRO A 213 3.29 -19.60 -3.14
N ASN A 214 2.51 -19.19 -2.14
CA ASN A 214 1.31 -18.37 -2.32
C ASN A 214 1.61 -16.86 -2.34
N PHE A 215 2.87 -16.44 -2.31
CA PHE A 215 3.28 -15.06 -2.61
C PHE A 215 3.61 -14.86 -4.11
N THR A 216 3.09 -15.74 -4.96
CA THR A 216 3.18 -15.57 -6.42
C THR A 216 2.37 -14.35 -6.84
N MET A 217 3.08 -13.28 -7.22
CA MET A 217 2.53 -12.02 -7.74
C MET A 217 1.35 -12.25 -8.72
N PRO A 218 0.17 -11.65 -8.50
CA PRO A 218 -0.85 -11.48 -9.54
C PRO A 218 -0.46 -10.35 -10.53
N LEU A 219 0.83 -10.22 -10.84
CA LEU A 219 1.32 -9.47 -11.99
C LEU A 219 0.88 -10.25 -13.23
N ALA A 220 -0.20 -9.75 -13.85
CA ALA A 220 -0.88 -10.28 -15.02
C ALA A 220 -0.16 -11.44 -15.75
N ARG A 221 -0.57 -12.69 -15.44
CA ARG A 221 -0.46 -13.74 -16.47
C ARG A 221 -1.22 -13.22 -17.69
N PRO A 222 -0.61 -13.18 -18.89
CA PRO A 222 -1.39 -13.11 -20.10
C PRO A 222 -2.42 -14.25 -20.04
N SER A 223 -3.70 -13.92 -20.21
CA SER A 223 -4.74 -14.94 -20.25
C SER A 223 -4.47 -15.80 -21.48
N ASN A 224 -3.93 -17.01 -21.26
CA ASN A 224 -3.67 -17.99 -22.31
C ASN A 224 -4.99 -18.62 -22.81
N THR A 225 -5.91 -17.78 -23.26
CA THR A 225 -7.07 -18.12 -24.09
C THR A 225 -6.66 -18.48 -25.51
N SER A 226 -5.54 -19.21 -25.65
CA SER A 226 -5.13 -19.91 -26.86
C SER A 226 -5.50 -21.39 -26.72
N LYS A 227 -6.81 -21.67 -26.69
CA LYS A 227 -7.33 -23.03 -26.92
C LYS A 227 -7.09 -23.41 -28.39
N ARG A 228 -5.86 -23.75 -28.76
CA ARG A 228 -5.59 -24.57 -29.95
C ARG A 228 -5.78 -26.04 -29.55
N PRO A 229 -6.76 -26.77 -30.13
CA PRO A 229 -6.89 -28.20 -29.88
C PRO A 229 -5.72 -28.94 -30.55
N SER A 230 -4.94 -29.68 -29.76
CA SER A 230 -3.82 -30.49 -30.23
C SER A 230 -4.22 -31.96 -30.36
N SER A 231 -4.80 -32.33 -31.50
CA SER A 231 -5.02 -33.72 -31.90
C SER A 231 -4.65 -33.88 -33.37
N PHE A 232 -3.35 -34.01 -33.63
CA PHE A 232 -2.82 -34.26 -34.97
C PHE A 232 -2.26 -35.67 -35.03
N THR A 233 -3.02 -36.59 -35.63
CA THR A 233 -2.58 -37.95 -35.92
C THR A 233 -2.74 -38.19 -37.42
N ARG A 234 -1.64 -38.58 -38.07
CA ARG A 234 -1.58 -39.05 -39.47
C ARG A 234 -2.33 -40.40 -39.61
N GLU A 235 -2.76 -40.89 -40.77
CA GLU A 235 -2.59 -40.53 -42.20
C GLU A 235 -3.99 -40.85 -42.87
N ALA A 236 -4.30 -40.90 -44.17
CA ALA A 236 -3.56 -40.84 -45.43
C ALA A 236 -4.43 -40.41 -46.64
N ILE A 237 -3.74 -39.94 -47.69
CA ILE A 237 -3.99 -40.11 -49.14
C ILE A 237 -5.41 -40.53 -49.60
N HIS A 238 -6.17 -39.61 -50.22
CA HIS A 238 -6.50 -39.65 -51.67
C HIS A 238 -7.29 -38.43 -52.18
N LEU A 239 -7.00 -38.03 -53.43
CA LEU A 239 -7.86 -37.29 -54.37
C LEU A 239 -8.48 -38.32 -55.35
N PRO A 240 -9.65 -38.08 -56.04
CA PRO A 240 -9.93 -36.84 -56.78
C PRO A 240 -11.41 -36.35 -56.92
N SER A 241 -11.55 -35.14 -57.47
CA SER A 241 -12.53 -34.61 -58.49
C SER A 241 -14.01 -35.08 -58.59
N HIS A 242 -14.84 -34.17 -59.14
CA HIS A 242 -16.26 -34.30 -59.57
C HIS A 242 -17.33 -34.32 -58.44
N ALA A 243 -18.60 -33.94 -58.67
CA ALA A 243 -19.21 -32.95 -59.58
C ALA A 243 -20.70 -32.70 -59.21
N LEU A 244 -21.26 -31.55 -59.62
CA LEU A 244 -22.68 -31.27 -59.99
C LEU A 244 -23.87 -31.85 -59.18
N THR A 245 -24.79 -30.94 -58.80
CA THR A 245 -26.25 -31.14 -58.59
C THR A 245 -26.69 -32.02 -57.39
N SER A 246 -27.94 -31.98 -56.91
CA SER A 246 -29.18 -31.37 -57.43
C SER A 246 -30.06 -30.71 -56.32
N SER A 247 -31.10 -29.99 -56.76
CA SER A 247 -32.14 -29.36 -55.92
C SER A 247 -33.30 -30.32 -55.62
N HIS A 248 -33.98 -30.17 -54.48
CA HIS A 248 -35.43 -30.40 -54.25
C HIS A 248 -35.76 -29.94 -52.81
N THR A 249 -36.50 -28.86 -52.51
CA THR A 249 -37.92 -28.47 -52.75
C THR A 249 -38.95 -29.10 -51.81
N LEU A 250 -39.76 -28.22 -51.19
CA LEU A 250 -41.07 -28.44 -50.54
C LEU A 250 -41.05 -29.19 -49.18
N SER A 251 -41.85 -28.82 -48.17
CA SER A 251 -42.88 -27.75 -48.10
C SER A 251 -42.64 -26.83 -46.88
#